data_AF-A0A4P8EFS3-F1
#
_entry.id   AF-A0A4P8EFS3-F1
#
_cell.length_a   1.000
_cell.length_b   1.000
_cell.length_c   1.000
_cell.angle_alpha   90.00
_cell.angle_beta   90.00
_cell.angle_gamma   90.00
#
_symmetry.space_group_name_H-M   'P 1'
#
loop_
_entity.id
_entity.type
_entity.pdbx_description
1 polymer ?
#
loop_
_entity_poly.entity_id
_entity_poly.type
_entity_poly.pdbx_seq_one_letter_code
_entity_poly.pdbx_strand_id
1 'polypeptide(L)'
;MDDLADNNPFSQVPIEITISVGRARPQVKELLKLERDAVLALDRRVDDPVELWVGDRLIARGELEEMEGENAGRLAVRLTEVANLKGGL
;
A
#
# COMPACT_ATOMS: atom_id res chain seq x y z
N MET A 1 9.36 -21.37 -29.84
CA MET A 1 8.48 -22.34 -29.16
C MET A 1 8.44 -21.86 -27.73
N ASP A 2 7.52 -20.93 -27.52
CA ASP A 2 7.48 -20.03 -26.37
C ASP A 2 7.09 -20.76 -25.09
N ASP A 3 7.83 -20.40 -24.05
CA ASP A 3 7.45 -20.33 -22.65
C ASP A 3 6.83 -21.58 -22.01
N LEU A 4 7.69 -22.29 -21.29
CA LEU A 4 7.34 -23.06 -20.10
C LEU A 4 6.58 -22.13 -19.16
N ALA A 5 5.26 -22.07 -19.32
CA ALA A 5 4.36 -21.50 -18.35
C ALA A 5 4.75 -22.05 -16.98
N ASP A 6 5.11 -21.15 -16.07
CA ASP A 6 5.28 -21.38 -14.65
C ASP A 6 4.05 -22.15 -14.13
N ASN A 7 4.11 -23.49 -14.20
CA ASN A 7 3.13 -24.41 -13.63
C ASN A 7 3.31 -24.46 -12.11
N ASN A 8 3.50 -23.30 -11.49
CA ASN A 8 3.59 -23.18 -10.07
C ASN A 8 2.15 -22.97 -9.53
N PRO A 9 1.59 -23.93 -8.78
CA PRO A 9 0.24 -23.81 -8.22
C PRO A 9 0.08 -22.60 -7.29
N PHE A 10 1.19 -22.00 -6.83
CA PHE A 10 1.17 -20.78 -6.02
C PHE A 10 0.92 -19.50 -6.82
N SER A 11 0.99 -19.53 -8.16
CA SER A 11 0.75 -18.36 -9.03
C SER A 11 -0.67 -17.79 -8.94
N GLN A 12 -1.64 -18.60 -8.50
CA GLN A 12 -3.05 -18.23 -8.40
C GLN A 12 -3.48 -17.89 -6.97
N VAL A 13 -2.57 -17.93 -6.00
CA VAL A 13 -2.92 -17.65 -4.61
C VAL A 13 -3.20 -16.15 -4.46
N PRO A 14 -4.41 -15.76 -4.04
CA PRO A 14 -4.71 -14.35 -3.79
C PRO A 14 -3.86 -13.86 -2.61
N ILE A 15 -3.22 -12.72 -2.80
CA ILE A 15 -2.40 -12.07 -1.76
C ILE A 15 -3.04 -10.73 -1.42
N GLU A 16 -3.23 -10.49 -0.12
CA GLU A 16 -3.66 -9.19 0.37
C GLU A 16 -2.48 -8.22 0.40
N ILE A 17 -2.67 -7.05 -0.21
CA ILE A 17 -1.69 -5.96 -0.21
C ILE A 17 -2.29 -4.80 0.57
N THR A 18 -1.58 -4.34 1.60
CA THR A 18 -1.95 -3.17 2.38
C THR A 18 -1.19 -1.96 1.85
N ILE A 19 -1.92 -0.95 1.38
CA ILE A 19 -1.34 0.34 0.99
C ILE A 19 -1.39 1.27 2.21
N SER A 20 -0.23 1.75 2.64
CA SER A 20 -0.09 2.69 3.75
C SER A 20 0.32 4.07 3.23
N VAL A 21 -0.58 5.03 3.39
CA VAL A 21 -0.34 6.45 3.06
C VAL A 21 0.49 7.17 4.13
N GLY A 22 0.48 6.68 5.37
CA GLY A 22 1.18 7.28 6.50
C GLY A 22 0.81 6.61 7.82
N ARG A 23 1.48 7.01 8.89
CA ARG A 23 1.27 6.49 10.24
C ARG A 23 1.02 7.64 11.22
N ALA A 24 0.05 7.46 12.11
CA ALA A 24 -0.13 8.31 13.29
C ALA A 24 0.37 7.56 14.53
N ARG A 25 1.08 8.25 15.42
CA ARG A 25 1.50 7.71 16.73
C ARG A 25 0.96 8.60 17.85
N PRO A 26 -0.36 8.66 18.05
CA PRO A 26 -0.95 9.44 19.14
C PRO A 26 -0.54 8.86 20.50
N GLN A 27 -0.50 9.71 21.52
CA GLN A 27 -0.33 9.26 22.90
C GLN A 27 -1.60 8.53 23.38
N VAL A 28 -1.49 7.65 24.38
CA VAL A 28 -2.64 6.94 24.96
C VAL A 28 -3.75 7.90 25.38
N LYS A 29 -3.39 9.06 25.95
CA LYS A 29 -4.34 10.11 26.34
C LYS A 29 -5.10 10.71 25.15
N GLU A 30 -4.52 10.74 23.96
CA GLU A 30 -5.12 11.28 22.74
C GLU A 30 -6.02 10.23 22.10
N LEU A 31 -5.60 8.96 22.11
CA LEU A 31 -6.45 7.82 21.72
C LEU A 31 -7.73 7.76 22.55
N LEU A 32 -7.63 7.96 23.86
CA LEU A 32 -8.80 8.00 24.76
C LEU A 32 -9.72 9.20 24.51
N LYS A 33 -9.23 10.23 23.83
CA LYS A 33 -9.99 11.43 23.43
C LYS A 33 -10.45 11.39 21.97
N LEU A 34 -10.19 10.29 21.25
CA LEU A 34 -10.71 10.13 19.91
C LEU A 34 -12.22 9.94 19.99
N GLU A 35 -12.93 10.97 19.59
CA GLU A 35 -14.37 10.98 19.47
C GLU A 35 -14.74 11.11 17.98
N ARG A 36 -16.05 11.12 17.70
CA ARG A 36 -16.54 11.42 16.36
C ARG A 36 -15.95 12.76 15.90
N ASP A 37 -15.53 12.81 14.64
CA ASP A 37 -14.91 13.98 14.00
C ASP A 37 -13.48 14.32 14.45
N ALA A 38 -12.82 13.46 15.25
CA ALA A 38 -11.42 13.64 15.58
C ALA A 38 -10.51 13.44 14.35
N VAL A 39 -9.61 14.41 14.12
CA VAL A 39 -8.64 14.39 13.02
C VAL A 39 -7.27 13.98 13.56
N LEU A 40 -6.69 12.92 12.99
CA LEU A 40 -5.32 12.48 13.28
C LEU A 40 -4.38 12.98 12.18
N ALA A 41 -3.39 13.78 12.57
CA ALA A 41 -2.31 14.13 11.68
C ALA A 41 -1.41 12.91 11.44
N LEU A 42 -1.14 12.61 10.18
CA LEU A 42 -0.18 11.59 9.78
C LEU A 42 1.23 12.20 9.72
N ASP A 43 2.24 11.33 9.72
CA ASP A 43 3.65 11.70 9.55
C ASP A 43 4.06 11.96 8.09
N ARG A 44 3.16 11.73 7.13
CA ARG A 44 3.38 11.91 5.69
C ARG A 44 2.51 12.99 5.06
N ARG A 45 3.06 13.59 3.99
CA ARG A 45 2.36 14.54 3.11
C ARG A 45 1.60 13.79 2.02
N VAL A 46 0.66 14.50 1.39
CA VAL A 46 -0.12 13.95 0.25
C VAL A 46 0.78 13.64 -0.95
N ASP A 47 1.86 14.39 -1.12
CA ASP A 47 2.84 14.21 -2.21
C ASP A 47 3.91 13.15 -1.88
N ASP A 48 3.93 12.62 -0.65
CA ASP A 48 4.91 11.61 -0.27
C ASP A 48 4.53 10.24 -0.85
N PRO A 49 5.50 9.42 -1.28
CA PRO A 49 5.20 8.09 -1.80
C PRO A 49 4.54 7.22 -0.72
N VAL A 50 3.52 6.47 -1.14
CA VAL A 50 2.84 5.44 -0.34
C VAL A 50 3.65 4.15 -0.31
N GLU A 51 3.51 3.40 0.77
CA GLU A 51 4.15 2.09 0.93
C GLU A 51 3.16 0.96 0.67
N LEU A 52 3.61 -0.08 -0.03
CA LEU A 52 2.84 -1.29 -0.27
C LEU A 52 3.43 -2.42 0.57
N TRP A 53 2.60 -3.01 1.41
CA TRP A 53 2.96 -4.09 2.32
C TRP A 53 2.22 -5.37 1.96
N VAL A 54 2.89 -6.50 2.09
CA VAL A 54 2.26 -7.82 2.11
C VAL A 54 2.57 -8.42 3.47
N GLY A 55 1.55 -8.52 4.33
CA GLY A 55 1.74 -8.81 5.74
C GLY A 55 2.62 -7.74 6.41
N ASP A 56 3.79 -8.13 6.87
CA ASP A 56 4.78 -7.29 7.56
C ASP A 56 5.95 -6.86 6.66
N ARG A 57 5.92 -7.22 5.37
CA ARG A 57 7.03 -6.98 4.43
C ARG A 57 6.70 -5.87 3.45
N LEU A 58 7.59 -4.88 3.34
CA LEU A 58 7.51 -3.83 2.33
C LEU A 58 7.88 -4.42 0.96
N ILE A 59 6.93 -4.37 0.02
CA ILE A 59 7.10 -4.95 -1.31
C ILE A 59 7.33 -3.89 -2.40
N ALA A 60 6.84 -2.67 -2.21
CA ALA A 60 6.93 -1.61 -3.20
C ALA A 60 6.65 -0.24 -2.57
N ARG A 61 6.99 0.81 -3.30
CA ARG A 61 6.55 2.18 -3.07
C ARG A 61 5.91 2.73 -4.33
N GLY A 62 5.00 3.68 -4.16
CA GLY A 62 4.31 4.30 -5.27
C GLY A 62 3.79 5.68 -4.93
N GLU A 63 3.25 6.37 -5.92
CA GLU A 63 2.56 7.64 -5.76
C GLU A 63 1.06 7.40 -5.78
N LEU A 64 0.33 8.09 -4.90
CA LEU A 64 -1.13 8.04 -4.88
C LEU A 64 -1.67 8.91 -6.01
N GLU A 65 -2.51 8.35 -6.86
CA GLU A 65 -3.10 9.01 -8.01
C GLU A 65 -4.63 8.83 -7.96
N GLU A 66 -5.38 9.84 -8.40
CA GLU A 66 -6.82 9.67 -8.60
C GLU A 66 -7.05 9.12 -10.01
N MET A 67 -7.87 8.08 -10.13
CA MET A 67 -8.24 7.55 -11.44
C MET A 67 -9.04 8.59 -12.23
N GLU A 68 -8.83 8.63 -13.55
CA GLU A 68 -9.61 9.47 -14.47
C GLU A 68 -10.72 8.66 -15.19
N GLY A 69 -11.63 9.36 -15.87
CA GLY A 69 -12.66 8.76 -16.73
C GLY A 69 -13.86 8.18 -15.96
N GLU A 70 -14.34 7.00 -16.38
CA GLU A 70 -15.51 6.35 -15.76
C GLU A 70 -15.28 5.90 -14.31
N ASN A 71 -14.01 5.86 -13.87
CA ASN A 71 -13.63 5.50 -12.51
C ASN A 71 -13.15 6.71 -11.69
N ALA A 72 -13.49 7.93 -12.11
CA ALA A 72 -13.17 9.15 -11.39
C ALA A 72 -13.60 9.08 -9.91
N GLY A 73 -12.73 9.55 -9.00
CA GLY A 73 -12.92 9.46 -7.55
C GLY A 73 -12.34 8.21 -6.88
N ARG A 74 -11.76 7.27 -7.64
CA ARG A 74 -11.09 6.09 -7.06
C ARG A 74 -9.62 6.35 -6.85
N LEU A 75 -9.11 5.89 -5.70
CA LEU A 75 -7.69 5.90 -5.39
C LEU A 75 -6.97 4.82 -6.20
N ALA A 76 -5.91 5.21 -6.90
CA ALA A 76 -4.96 4.35 -7.56
C ALA A 76 -3.55 4.59 -7.01
N VAL A 77 -2.66 3.62 -7.22
CA VAL A 77 -1.25 3.75 -6.83
C VAL A 77 -0.38 3.44 -8.02
N ARG A 78 0.44 4.41 -8.42
CA ARG A 78 1.46 4.26 -9.45
C ARG A 78 2.76 3.80 -8.81
N LEU A 79 3.18 2.57 -9.09
CA LEU A 79 4.42 2.03 -8.53
C LEU A 79 5.63 2.82 -9.03
N THR A 80 6.44 3.30 -8.09
CA THR A 80 7.70 4.01 -8.37
C THR A 80 8.91 3.12 -8.13
N GLU A 81 8.84 2.27 -7.09
CA GLU A 81 9.89 1.32 -6.75
C GLU A 81 9.27 -0.02 -6.39
N VAL A 82 9.85 -1.12 -6.87
CA VAL A 82 9.44 -2.48 -6.47
C VAL A 82 10.61 -3.15 -5.77
N ALA A 83 10.40 -3.60 -4.53
CA ALA A 83 11.40 -4.35 -3.79
C ALA A 83 11.65 -5.68 -4.49
N ASN A 84 12.92 -6.05 -4.65
CA ASN A 84 13.28 -7.28 -5.31
C ASN A 84 12.90 -8.47 -4.41
N LEU A 85 11.73 -9.06 -4.66
CA LEU A 85 11.20 -10.18 -3.87
C LEU A 85 11.99 -11.49 -4.07
N LYS A 86 12.88 -11.57 -5.08
CA LYS A 86 13.63 -12.78 -5.46
C LYS A 86 14.84 -13.08 -4.57
N GLY A 87 15.15 -12.25 -3.58
CA GLY A 87 16.38 -12.37 -2.77
C GLY A 87 16.28 -13.19 -1.47
N GLY A 88 15.21 -13.96 -1.25
CA GLY A 88 14.93 -14.55 0.07
C GLY A 88 14.45 -15.99 0.12
N LEU A 89 14.59 -16.76 -0.96
CA LEU A 89 14.29 -18.20 -1.01
C LEU A 89 15.43 -18.94 -1.71
#